data_AF-A0A9Q3CEB8-F1
#
_entry.id   AF-A0A9Q3CEB8-F1
#
_cell.length_a   1.000
_cell.length_b   1.000
_cell.length_c   1.000
_cell.angle_alpha   90.00
_cell.angle_beta   90.00
_cell.angle_gamma   90.00
#
_symmetry.space_group_name_H-M   'P 1'
#
loop_
_entity.id
_entity.type
_entity.pdbx_description
1 polymer ?
#
loop_
_entity_poly.entity_id
_entity_poly.type
_entity_poly.pdbx_seq_one_letter_code
_entity_poly.pdbx_strand_id
1 'polypeptide(L)'
;MQSFLGFYSYYRKHIKNVSHITSSLYKLCSKDVVFEITKERREAYERIKNELTNPTVLILTDFELPFKLYIDAACSQGLGAALHQRQIVDGGPREGVICYISRKLKDSEARY
;
A
#
# COMPACT_ATOMS: atom_id res chain seq x y z
N MET A 1 2.83 7.31 10.39
CA MET A 1 3.17 5.89 10.66
C MET A 1 1.94 4.98 10.66
N GLN A 2 0.89 5.31 11.44
CA GLN A 2 -0.34 4.52 11.50
C GLN A 2 -1.06 4.37 10.15
N SER A 3 -1.18 5.45 9.36
CA SER A 3 -1.75 5.38 8.00
C SER A 3 -0.95 4.46 7.07
N PHE A 4 0.39 4.48 7.13
CA PHE A 4 1.25 3.59 6.36
C PHE A 4 1.07 2.11 6.76
N LEU A 5 1.00 1.82 8.07
CA LEU A 5 0.71 0.46 8.55
C LEU A 5 -0.70 0.01 8.19
N GLY A 6 -1.67 0.93 8.14
CA GLY A 6 -3.03 0.69 7.66
C GLY A 6 -3.04 0.28 6.18
N PHE A 7 -2.41 1.06 5.32
CA PHE A 7 -2.21 0.73 3.90
C PHE A 7 -1.51 -0.62 3.74
N TYR A 8 -0.43 -0.84 4.49
CA TYR A 8 0.28 -2.10 4.49
C TYR A 8 -0.59 -3.30 4.91
N SER A 9 -1.42 -3.14 5.93
CA SER A 9 -2.30 -4.20 6.45
C SER A 9 -3.29 -4.70 5.40
N TYR A 10 -3.72 -3.82 4.49
CA TYR A 10 -4.59 -4.16 3.37
C TYR A 10 -3.88 -5.11 2.37
N TYR A 11 -2.61 -4.86 2.09
CA TYR A 11 -1.81 -5.66 1.17
C TYR A 11 -1.09 -6.86 1.81
N ARG A 12 -1.16 -7.00 3.14
CA ARG A 12 -0.50 -8.08 3.91
C ARG A 12 -0.84 -9.49 3.39
N LYS A 13 -2.03 -9.71 2.83
CA LYS A 13 -2.44 -11.02 2.27
C LYS A 13 -1.54 -11.50 1.12
N HIS A 14 -0.81 -10.58 0.48
CA HIS A 14 0.08 -10.87 -0.65
C HIS A 14 1.55 -10.94 -0.25
N ILE A 15 1.88 -10.66 1.02
CA ILE A 15 3.26 -10.56 1.50
C ILE A 15 3.50 -11.63 2.57
N LYS A 16 4.45 -12.55 2.31
CA LYS A 16 4.78 -13.66 3.22
C LYS A 16 5.70 -13.20 4.36
N ASN A 17 5.50 -13.69 5.59
CA ASN A 17 6.41 -13.58 6.75
C ASN A 17 6.82 -12.19 7.24
N VAL A 18 5.84 -11.29 7.38
CA VAL A 18 6.04 -9.87 7.70
C VAL A 18 5.50 -9.44 9.07
N SER A 19 4.88 -10.36 9.80
CA SER A 19 4.39 -10.15 11.17
C SER A 19 5.51 -9.72 12.13
N HIS A 20 6.71 -10.29 11.99
CA HIS A 20 7.84 -9.96 12.86
C HIS A 20 8.36 -8.53 12.61
N ILE A 21 8.39 -8.10 11.35
CA ILE A 21 8.87 -6.78 10.93
C ILE A 21 7.84 -5.70 11.29
N THR A 22 6.56 -5.98 11.10
CA THR A 22 5.50 -5.02 11.44
C THR A 22 5.32 -4.84 12.94
N SER A 23 5.60 -5.85 13.77
CA SER A 23 5.52 -5.76 15.24
C SER A 23 6.37 -4.62 15.81
N SER A 24 7.60 -4.44 15.32
CA SER A 24 8.49 -3.37 15.80
C SER A 24 7.96 -1.98 15.42
N LEU A 25 7.26 -1.86 14.29
CA LEU A 25 6.63 -0.62 13.83
C LEU A 25 5.26 -0.35 14.48
N TYR A 26 4.52 -1.38 14.88
CA TYR A 26 3.30 -1.23 15.67
C TYR A 26 3.61 -0.73 17.09
N LYS A 27 4.72 -1.19 17.69
CA LYS A 27 5.18 -0.68 19.00
C LYS A 27 5.50 0.83 18.97
N LEU A 28 5.98 1.35 17.84
CA LEU A 28 6.18 2.80 17.62
C LEU A 28 4.88 3.61 17.59
N CYS A 29 3.73 2.96 17.38
CA CYS A 29 2.42 3.61 17.32
C CYS A 29 1.70 3.63 18.69
N SER A 30 2.29 3.03 19.73
CA SER A 30 1.79 3.06 21.10
C SER A 30 2.08 4.40 21.77
N LYS A 31 1.15 4.88 22.59
CA LYS A 31 1.25 6.19 23.27
C LYS A 31 2.44 6.29 24.24
N ASP A 32 2.90 5.15 24.76
CA ASP A 32 3.95 5.06 25.77
C ASP A 32 5.37 4.90 25.19
N VAL A 33 5.53 5.00 23.86
CA VAL A 33 6.82 4.76 23.18
C VAL A 33 7.28 6.03 22.47
N VAL A 34 8.50 6.46 22.76
CA VAL A 34 9.15 7.57 22.04
C VAL A 34 9.32 7.18 20.57
N PHE A 35 8.84 8.06 19.69
CA PHE A 35 8.96 7.89 18.25
C PHE A 35 10.42 8.10 17.82
N GLU A 36 11.17 7.00 17.76
CA GLU A 36 12.58 7.00 17.34
C GLU A 36 12.79 6.04 16.16
N ILE A 37 13.30 6.54 15.05
CA ILE A 37 13.69 5.70 13.91
C ILE A 37 15.11 5.18 14.14
N THR A 38 15.21 4.07 14.86
CA THR A 38 16.47 3.30 14.98
C THR A 38 16.81 2.62 13.66
N LYS A 39 18.05 2.14 13.52
CA LYS A 39 18.52 1.42 12.32
C LYS A 39 17.62 0.22 11.98
N GLU A 40 17.26 -0.59 12.98
CA GLU A 40 16.36 -1.73 12.82
C GLU A 40 14.96 -1.33 12.34
N ARG A 41 14.41 -0.22 12.86
CA ARG A 41 13.10 0.30 12.45
C ARG A 41 13.13 0.87 11.03
N ARG A 42 14.25 1.48 10.62
CA ARG A 42 14.47 1.94 9.24
C ARG A 42 14.57 0.76 8.27
N GLU A 43 15.35 -0.25 8.60
CA GLU A 43 15.46 -1.47 7.80
C GLU A 43 14.11 -2.20 7.67
N ALA A 44 13.33 -2.24 8.75
CA ALA A 44 11.97 -2.76 8.73
C ALA A 44 11.05 -1.98 7.77
N TYR A 45 11.13 -0.64 7.77
CA TYR A 45 10.36 0.21 6.87
C TYR A 45 10.74 0.02 5.40
N GLU A 46 12.04 -0.04 5.09
CA GLU A 46 12.52 -0.25 3.72
C GLU A 46 12.18 -1.65 3.20
N ARG A 47 12.25 -2.70 4.05
CA ARG A 47 11.76 -4.04 3.67
C ARG A 47 10.28 -4.03 3.32
N ILE A 48 9.45 -3.34 4.10
CA ILE A 48 8.02 -3.23 3.81
C ILE A 48 7.77 -2.52 2.47
N LYS A 49 8.52 -1.45 2.18
CA LYS A 49 8.46 -0.78 0.88
C LYS A 49 8.84 -1.72 -0.26
N ASN A 50 9.96 -2.41 -0.15
CA ASN A 50 10.42 -3.33 -1.18
C ASN A 50 9.38 -4.42 -1.46
N GLU A 51 8.73 -4.93 -0.42
CA GLU A 51 7.74 -6.00 -0.56
C GLU A 51 6.42 -5.49 -1.16
N LEU A 52 6.03 -4.25 -0.86
CA LEU A 52 4.90 -3.59 -1.53
C LEU A 52 5.18 -3.28 -3.01
N THR A 53 6.46 -3.11 -3.37
CA THR A 53 6.90 -2.82 -4.74
C THR A 53 7.24 -4.11 -5.51
N ASN A 54 7.23 -5.26 -4.85
CA ASN A 54 7.57 -6.54 -5.45
C ASN A 54 6.44 -7.00 -6.41
N PRO A 55 6.77 -7.51 -7.61
CA PRO A 55 5.81 -7.98 -8.60
C PRO A 55 4.86 -9.09 -8.10
N THR A 56 5.12 -9.74 -6.96
CA THR A 56 4.20 -10.73 -6.37
C THR A 56 2.83 -10.11 -5.96
N VAL A 57 2.78 -8.79 -5.74
CA VAL A 57 1.54 -8.05 -5.46
C VAL A 57 0.88 -7.54 -6.75
N LEU A 58 1.66 -7.40 -7.83
CA LEU A 58 1.22 -6.80 -9.09
C LEU A 58 0.80 -7.86 -10.10
N ILE A 59 -0.45 -7.80 -10.58
CA ILE A 59 -0.95 -8.69 -11.62
C ILE A 59 -0.61 -8.10 -13.00
N LEU A 60 -0.28 -8.96 -13.97
CA LEU A 60 -0.08 -8.57 -15.36
C LEU A 60 -1.38 -8.00 -15.93
N THR A 61 -1.33 -6.84 -16.59
CA THR A 61 -2.52 -6.22 -17.19
C THR A 61 -3.08 -7.04 -18.33
N ASP A 62 -4.39 -7.25 -18.32
CA ASP A 62 -5.15 -7.77 -19.44
C ASP A 62 -6.02 -6.63 -19.98
N PHE A 63 -5.84 -6.20 -21.22
CA PHE A 63 -6.60 -5.06 -21.76
C PHE A 63 -8.03 -5.43 -22.19
N GLU A 64 -8.37 -6.73 -22.21
CA GLU A 64 -9.71 -7.20 -22.58
C GLU A 64 -10.67 -7.22 -21.38
N LEU A 65 -10.15 -7.10 -20.16
CA LEU A 65 -10.93 -7.17 -18.92
C LEU A 65 -11.15 -5.78 -18.29
N PRO A 66 -12.29 -5.54 -17.61
CA PRO A 66 -12.57 -4.26 -16.99
C PRO A 66 -11.62 -3.95 -15.82
N PHE A 67 -11.11 -2.72 -15.80
CA PHE A 67 -10.33 -2.20 -14.69
C PHE A 67 -11.23 -1.64 -13.58
N LYS A 68 -10.78 -1.77 -12.33
CA LYS A 68 -11.37 -1.10 -11.16
C LYS A 68 -10.38 -0.10 -10.60
N LEU A 69 -10.80 1.14 -10.44
CA LEU A 69 -9.98 2.17 -9.81
C LEU A 69 -10.48 2.39 -8.39
N TYR A 70 -9.63 2.13 -7.41
CA TYR A 70 -9.87 2.55 -6.02
C TYR A 70 -9.18 3.88 -5.81
N ILE A 71 -9.94 4.91 -5.45
CA ILE A 71 -9.40 6.24 -5.20
C ILE A 71 -9.52 6.51 -3.71
N ASP A 72 -8.39 6.79 -3.07
CA ASP A 72 -8.34 7.34 -1.73
C ASP A 72 -8.00 8.83 -1.84
N ALA A 73 -9.04 9.66 -1.78
CA ALA A 73 -8.90 11.12 -1.69
C ALA A 73 -8.60 11.51 -0.25
N ALA A 74 -7.39 11.17 0.21
CA ALA A 74 -6.94 11.50 1.55
C ALA A 74 -6.54 12.98 1.63
N CYS A 75 -7.55 13.83 1.85
CA CYS A 75 -7.45 15.25 2.20
C CYS A 75 -6.97 16.17 1.05
N SER A 76 -7.22 17.47 1.21
CA SER A 76 -7.06 18.58 0.24
C SER A 76 -5.65 18.79 -0.35
N GLN A 77 -4.73 17.84 -0.19
CA GLN A 77 -3.31 17.97 -0.57
C GLN A 77 -2.85 16.89 -1.55
N GLY A 78 -3.55 15.76 -1.68
CA GLY A 78 -3.11 14.68 -2.56
C GLY A 78 -4.20 13.66 -2.88
N LEU A 79 -4.07 13.06 -4.06
CA LEU A 79 -4.93 12.01 -4.56
C LEU A 79 -4.11 10.72 -4.65
N GLY A 80 -4.54 9.70 -3.91
CA GLY A 80 -4.04 8.34 -4.06
C GLY A 80 -5.04 7.53 -4.86
N ALA A 81 -4.58 6.70 -5.80
CA ALA A 81 -5.41 5.72 -6.47
C ALA A 81 -4.65 4.40 -6.66
N ALA A 82 -5.36 3.29 -6.55
CA ALA A 82 -4.85 1.97 -6.88
C ALA A 82 -5.69 1.40 -8.02
N LEU A 83 -5.03 1.05 -9.12
CA LEU A 83 -5.65 0.37 -10.25
C LEU A 83 -5.65 -1.13 -9.95
N HIS A 84 -6.83 -1.73 -9.92
CA HIS A 84 -7.07 -3.14 -9.68
C HIS A 84 -7.70 -3.78 -10.91
N GLN A 85 -7.51 -5.08 -11.05
CA GLN A 85 -8.22 -5.86 -12.06
C GLN A 85 -8.58 -7.23 -11.51
N ARG A 86 -9.76 -7.69 -11.90
CA ARG A 86 -10.24 -9.04 -11.60
C ARG A 86 -9.94 -9.93 -12.80
N GLN A 87 -9.04 -10.90 -12.61
CA GLN A 87 -8.63 -11.85 -13.65
C GLN A 87 -8.75 -13.28 -13.13
N ILE A 88 -8.75 -14.25 -14.04
CA ILE A 88 -8.62 -15.67 -13.66
C ILE A 88 -7.13 -15.99 -13.60
N VAL A 89 -6.61 -16.19 -12.40
CA VAL A 89 -5.21 -16.57 -12.16
C VAL A 89 -5.23 -17.95 -11.49
N ASP A 90 -4.48 -18.91 -12.03
CA ASP A 90 -4.42 -20.29 -11.55
C ASP A 90 -5.79 -21.00 -11.43
N GLY A 91 -6.70 -20.74 -12.39
CA GLY A 91 -8.01 -21.40 -12.47
C GLY A 91 -9.09 -20.81 -11.54
N GLY A 92 -8.82 -19.70 -10.86
CA GLY A 92 -9.81 -19.02 -10.01
C GLY A 92 -9.82 -17.50 -10.18
N PRO A 93 -10.95 -16.82 -9.90
CA PRO A 93 -11.02 -15.36 -9.98
C PRO A 93 -10.20 -14.72 -8.84
N ARG A 94 -9.20 -13.94 -9.20
CA ARG A 94 -8.37 -13.16 -8.30
C ARG A 94 -8.43 -11.69 -8.66
N GLU A 95 -8.68 -10.85 -7.67
CA GLU A 95 -8.50 -9.41 -7.80
C GLU A 95 -7.10 -9.06 -7.31
N GLY A 96 -6.35 -8.29 -8.09
CA GLY A 96 -5.05 -7.79 -7.67
C GLY A 96 -4.75 -6.44 -8.26
N VAL A 97 -3.71 -5.83 -7.70
CA VAL A 97 -3.28 -4.48 -8.07
C VAL A 97 -2.47 -4.57 -9.34
N ILE A 98 -2.67 -3.63 -10.25
CA ILE A 98 -1.82 -3.42 -11.42
C ILE A 98 -0.81 -2.32 -11.14
N CYS A 99 -1.28 -1.21 -10.56
CA CYS A 99 -0.47 -0.03 -10.37
C CYS A 99 -1.01 0.82 -9.22
N TYR A 100 -0.09 1.49 -8.53
CA TYR A 100 -0.37 2.55 -7.57
C TYR A 100 -0.09 3.90 -8.21
N ILE A 101 -1.07 4.79 -8.20
CA ILE A 101 -0.99 6.15 -8.69
C ILE A 101 -1.06 7.06 -7.47
N SER A 102 -0.08 7.95 -7.33
CA SER A 102 -0.15 9.02 -6.33
C SER A 102 0.18 10.33 -7.01
N ARG A 103 -0.67 11.34 -6.81
CA ARG A 103 -0.47 12.66 -7.37
C ARG A 103 -0.80 13.72 -6.32
N LYS A 104 0.05 14.73 -6.19
CA LYS A 104 -0.24 15.91 -5.37
C LYS A 104 -1.31 16.76 -6.10
N LEU A 105 -2.38 17.13 -5.39
CA LEU A 105 -3.39 18.04 -5.93
C LEU A 105 -2.77 19.43 -6.11
N LYS A 106 -3.06 20.10 -7.24
CA LYS A 106 -2.70 21.53 -7.39
C LYS A 106 -3.62 22.38 -6.51
N ASP A 107 -3.16 23.57 -6.10
CA ASP A 107 -3.94 24.49 -5.25
C ASP A 107 -5.33 24.83 -5.82
N SER A 108 -5.51 24.74 -7.13
CA SER A 108 -6.80 24.92 -7.81
C SER A 108 -7.76 23.74 -7.65
N GLU A 109 -7.24 22.52 -7.48
CA GLU A 109 -8.02 21.28 -7.33
C GLU A 109 -8.35 20.98 -5.85
N ALA A 110 -7.62 21.59 -4.91
CA ALA A 110 -7.80 21.43 -3.45
C ALA A 110 -9.02 22.18 -2.87
N ARG A 111 -9.65 23.06 -3.66
CA ARG A 111 -10.68 24.03 -3.22
C ARG A 111 -12.08 23.73 -3.77
N TYR A 112 -12.25 22.67 -4.55
CA TYR A 112 -13.52 22.29 -5.18
C TYR A 112 -14.07 20.99 -4.58
#